data_AF-A0A9P7E2A7-F1
#
_entry.id   AF-A0A9P7E2A7-F1
#
_cell.length_a   1.000
_cell.length_b   1.000
_cell.length_c   1.000
_cell.angle_alpha   90.00
_cell.angle_beta   90.00
_cell.angle_gamma   90.00
#
_symmetry.space_group_name_H-M   'P 1'
#
loop_
_entity.id
_entity.type
_entity.pdbx_description
1 polymer ?
#
loop_
_entity_poly.entity_id
_entity_poly.type
_entity_poly.pdbx_seq_one_letter_code
_entity_poly.pdbx_strand_id
1 'polypeptide(L)'
;VHNHFLKGILSKDALTAFHLTSIPDFKSLSPTDIYSVYLIIDFDHALSQFIRHFSLSTGEHTCWNYRYGCFSMWKKFQLQLHSAFQPQLIMPSRVVQAYPPGDSFPLGNCNNDLIDVRQQWPN
;
A
#
# COMPACT_ATOMS: atom_id res chain seq x y z
N VAL A 1 -20.54 4.82 -15.73
CA VAL A 1 -19.28 4.70 -14.98
C VAL A 1 -19.32 5.75 -13.87
N HIS A 2 -19.34 5.34 -12.60
CA HIS A 2 -19.39 6.27 -11.46
C HIS A 2 -18.00 6.29 -10.82
N ASN A 3 -17.37 7.47 -10.76
CA ASN A 3 -16.09 7.64 -10.10
C ASN A 3 -16.33 7.74 -8.59
N HIS A 4 -15.94 6.71 -7.84
CA HIS A 4 -16.15 6.65 -6.39
C HIS A 4 -15.13 7.50 -5.58
N PHE A 5 -14.19 8.20 -6.23
CA PHE A 5 -13.02 8.84 -5.57
C PHE A 5 -13.12 10.33 -5.32
N LEU A 6 -14.31 10.93 -5.31
CA LEU A 6 -14.47 12.30 -4.83
C LEU A 6 -14.01 12.49 -3.37
N LYS A 7 -13.76 11.38 -2.63
CA LYS A 7 -13.27 11.36 -1.24
C LYS A 7 -12.07 10.41 -0.99
N GLY A 8 -11.38 9.94 -2.02
CA GLY A 8 -10.27 8.99 -1.92
C GLY A 8 -8.88 9.62 -1.97
N ILE A 9 -7.83 8.81 -1.85
CA ILE A 9 -6.43 9.23 -2.10
C ILE A 9 -6.15 8.98 -3.58
N LEU A 10 -5.77 10.03 -4.31
CA LEU A 10 -5.42 9.96 -5.73
C LEU A 10 -3.90 9.94 -5.91
N SER A 11 -3.40 9.10 -6.83
CA SER A 11 -2.02 9.19 -7.28
C SER A 11 -1.76 10.51 -7.99
N LYS A 12 -0.49 10.94 -8.04
CA LYS A 12 -0.09 12.22 -8.66
C LYS A 12 -0.42 12.30 -10.15
N ASP A 13 -0.42 11.17 -10.83
CA ASP A 13 -0.80 11.02 -12.24
C ASP A 13 -2.30 10.75 -12.45
N ALA A 14 -3.08 10.64 -11.37
CA ALA A 14 -4.49 10.26 -11.35
C ALA A 14 -4.82 8.92 -12.06
N LEU A 15 -3.81 8.08 -12.34
CA LEU A 15 -4.01 6.77 -12.97
C LEU A 15 -4.48 5.70 -11.97
N THR A 16 -4.24 5.94 -10.68
CA THR A 16 -4.59 5.05 -9.59
C THR A 16 -5.31 5.81 -8.49
N ALA A 17 -6.40 5.25 -8.00
CA ALA A 17 -7.15 5.80 -6.90
C ALA A 17 -7.35 4.75 -5.80
N PHE A 18 -7.07 5.15 -4.56
CA PHE A 18 -7.21 4.32 -3.38
C PHE A 18 -8.37 4.83 -2.52
N HIS A 19 -9.19 3.91 -2.03
CA HIS A 19 -10.22 4.18 -1.04
C HIS A 19 -9.94 3.34 0.21
N LEU A 20 -9.61 4.05 1.29
CA LEU A 20 -9.39 3.49 2.62
C LEU A 20 -10.60 3.79 3.48
N THR A 21 -10.90 2.90 4.43
CA THR A 21 -11.85 3.23 5.48
C THR A 21 -11.31 4.37 6.33
N SER A 22 -12.15 5.32 6.74
CA SER A 22 -11.70 6.43 7.60
C SER A 22 -11.10 5.96 8.93
N ILE A 23 -11.48 4.77 9.39
CA ILE A 23 -10.94 4.12 10.58
C ILE A 23 -10.00 3.00 10.11
N PRO A 24 -8.71 2.99 10.52
CA PRO A 24 -7.83 1.86 10.27
C PRO A 24 -8.24 0.65 11.11
N ASP A 25 -7.95 -0.53 10.58
CA ASP A 25 -8.21 -1.80 11.27
C ASP A 25 -7.35 -1.92 12.54
N PHE A 26 -6.16 -1.33 12.52
CA PHE A 26 -5.32 -1.16 13.70
C PHE A 26 -4.85 0.29 13.85
N LYS A 27 -5.01 0.82 15.06
CA LYS A 27 -4.51 2.15 15.45
C LYS A 27 -3.28 1.95 16.32
N SER A 28 -2.13 2.48 15.90
CA SER A 28 -0.90 2.52 16.69
C SER A 28 -0.22 1.15 16.93
N LEU A 29 0.12 0.44 15.85
CA LEU A 29 1.00 -0.72 15.92
C LEU A 29 2.47 -0.29 15.99
N SER A 30 3.26 -0.97 16.80
CA SER A 30 4.72 -0.93 16.69
C SER A 30 5.21 -1.83 15.55
N PRO A 31 6.44 -1.66 15.05
CA PRO A 31 7.05 -2.60 14.10
C PRO A 31 7.00 -4.06 14.56
N THR A 32 7.22 -4.29 15.86
CA THR A 32 7.17 -5.62 16.48
C THR A 32 5.77 -6.23 16.40
N ASP A 33 4.72 -5.41 16.60
CA ASP A 33 3.34 -5.89 16.46
C ASP A 33 3.02 -6.26 15.01
N ILE A 34 3.47 -5.47 14.04
CA ILE A 34 3.29 -5.74 12.62
C ILE A 34 3.97 -7.06 12.24
N TYR A 35 5.22 -7.25 12.67
CA TYR A 35 5.96 -8.49 12.48
C TYR A 35 5.21 -9.68 13.08
N SER A 36 4.69 -9.52 14.29
CA SER A 36 3.97 -10.60 14.99
C SER A 36 2.67 -10.98 14.28
N VAL A 37 1.95 -10.02 13.70
CA VAL A 37 0.67 -10.27 13.01
C VAL A 37 0.88 -10.89 11.62
N TYR A 38 1.92 -10.47 10.88
CA TYR A 38 2.07 -10.84 9.47
C TYR A 38 3.27 -11.73 9.16
N LEU A 39 4.14 -12.01 10.13
CA LEU A 39 5.39 -12.77 9.99
C LEU A 39 6.23 -12.31 8.77
N ILE A 40 6.29 -11.00 8.54
CA ILE A 40 6.98 -10.43 7.38
C ILE A 40 8.49 -10.62 7.58
N ILE A 41 9.07 -11.52 6.79
CA ILE A 41 10.53 -11.74 6.75
C ILE A 41 11.20 -10.43 6.32
N ASP A 42 12.27 -10.07 7.01
CA ASP A 42 13.07 -8.86 6.74
C ASP A 42 12.28 -7.53 6.81
N PHE A 43 11.18 -7.48 7.58
CA PHE A 43 10.34 -6.29 7.71
C PHE A 43 11.13 -5.01 8.04
N ASP A 44 12.01 -5.07 9.05
CA ASP A 44 12.85 -3.95 9.45
C ASP A 44 13.75 -3.46 8.30
N HIS A 45 14.33 -4.41 7.56
CA HIS A 45 15.21 -4.09 6.45
C HIS A 45 14.42 -3.47 5.29
N ALA A 46 13.29 -4.07 4.91
CA ALA A 46 12.43 -3.58 3.85
C ALA A 46 11.85 -2.19 4.17
N LEU A 47 11.38 -1.97 5.41
CA LEU A 47 10.85 -0.69 5.85
C LEU A 47 11.93 0.40 5.88
N SER A 48 13.12 0.06 6.39
CA SER A 48 14.28 0.97 6.37
C SER A 48 14.66 1.39 4.95
N GLN A 49 14.72 0.43 4.02
CA GLN A 49 15.00 0.72 2.61
C GLN A 49 13.93 1.62 1.99
N PHE A 50 12.65 1.34 2.25
CA PHE A 50 11.53 2.14 1.76
C PHE A 50 11.60 3.59 2.25
N ILE A 51 11.78 3.80 3.57
CA ILE A 51 11.90 5.14 4.15
C ILE A 51 13.10 5.87 3.56
N ARG A 52 14.26 5.21 3.47
CA ARG A 52 15.47 5.82 2.89
C ARG A 52 15.25 6.24 1.44
N HIS A 53 14.61 5.40 0.63
CA HIS A 53 14.32 5.74 -0.76
C HIS A 53 13.41 6.98 -0.86
N PHE A 54 12.39 7.06 -0.01
CA PHE A 54 11.50 8.23 0.04
C PHE A 54 12.21 9.49 0.54
N SER A 55 12.97 9.44 1.63
CA SER A 55 13.70 10.61 2.16
C SER A 55 14.73 11.17 1.15
N LEU A 56 15.37 10.29 0.36
CA LEU A 56 16.27 10.72 -0.71
C LEU A 56 15.53 11.42 -1.86
N SER A 57 14.28 11.04 -2.12
CA SER A 57 13.48 11.63 -3.19
C SER A 57 12.89 13.02 -2.86
N THR A 58 12.67 13.32 -1.58
CA THR A 58 12.06 14.59 -1.13
C THR A 58 13.08 15.67 -0.77
N GLY A 59 14.38 15.34 -0.74
CA GLY A 59 15.43 16.27 -0.28
C GLY A 59 15.40 16.56 1.23
N GLU A 60 14.44 15.97 1.94
CA GLU A 60 14.33 16.05 3.38
C GLU A 60 15.08 14.86 4.00
N HIS A 61 16.21 15.13 4.65
CA HIS A 61 16.92 14.15 5.48
C HIS A 61 16.15 13.87 6.77
N THR A 62 14.95 13.31 6.65
CA THR A 62 14.18 12.85 7.79
C THR A 62 14.80 11.55 8.31
N CYS A 63 15.54 11.65 9.42
CA CYS A 63 16.08 10.50 10.15
C CYS A 63 14.99 9.77 10.94
N TRP A 64 13.80 9.60 10.35
CA TRP A 64 12.65 9.05 11.06
C TRP A 64 12.98 7.66 11.58
N ASN A 65 13.09 7.55 12.91
CA ASN A 65 13.41 6.31 13.57
C ASN A 65 12.14 5.47 13.71
N TYR A 66 11.85 4.70 12.67
CA TYR A 66 10.66 3.84 12.57
C TYR A 66 10.55 2.83 13.71
N ARG A 67 11.66 2.49 14.40
CA ARG A 67 11.66 1.55 15.53
C ARG A 67 10.82 2.03 16.71
N TYR A 68 10.66 3.33 16.85
CA TYR A 68 9.79 3.95 17.86
C TYR A 68 8.52 4.56 17.24
N GLY A 69 8.28 4.30 15.95
CA GLY A 69 7.11 4.78 15.25
C GLY A 69 5.86 3.98 15.62
N CYS A 70 4.73 4.68 15.64
CA CYS A 70 3.41 4.07 15.71
C CYS A 70 2.76 4.12 14.34
N PHE A 71 2.28 2.98 13.86
CA PHE A 71 1.71 2.82 12.53
C PHE A 71 0.20 2.63 12.62
N SER A 72 -0.52 3.26 11.70
CA SER A 72 -1.91 2.89 11.42
C SER A 72 -1.92 1.93 10.24
N MET A 73 -2.67 0.84 10.37
CA MET A 73 -2.69 -0.21 9.36
C MET A 73 -4.12 -0.52 8.92
N TRP A 74 -4.28 -0.64 7.60
CA TRP A 74 -5.49 -1.14 6.96
C TRP A 74 -5.19 -2.51 6.36
N LYS A 75 -6.01 -3.50 6.67
CA LYS A 75 -5.93 -4.84 6.09
C LYS A 75 -6.59 -4.90 4.72
N LYS A 76 -7.51 -3.98 4.46
CA LYS A 76 -8.26 -3.93 3.21
C LYS A 76 -8.35 -2.51 2.68
N PHE A 77 -8.28 -2.38 1.38
CA PHE A 77 -8.53 -1.13 0.68
C PHE A 77 -9.21 -1.41 -0.65
N GLN A 78 -9.89 -0.42 -1.18
CA GLN A 78 -10.44 -0.45 -2.51
C GLN A 78 -9.49 0.27 -3.47
N LEU A 79 -9.20 -0.40 -4.58
CA LEU A 79 -8.35 0.08 -5.64
C LEU A 79 -9.18 0.25 -6.91
N GLN A 80 -9.01 1.36 -7.59
CA GLN A 80 -9.51 1.51 -8.95
C GLN A 80 -8.43 2.13 -9.80
N LEU A 81 -8.33 1.62 -11.01
CA LEU A 81 -7.25 1.90 -11.93
C LEU A 81 -7.84 2.37 -13.26
N HIS A 82 -7.06 3.15 -13.99
CA HIS A 82 -7.28 3.33 -15.42
C HIS A 82 -6.84 2.07 -16.19
N SER A 83 -7.52 1.78 -17.30
CA SER A 83 -7.12 0.68 -18.18
C SER A 83 -5.82 1.02 -18.90
N ALA A 84 -4.85 0.11 -18.82
CA ALA A 84 -3.57 0.23 -19.53
C ALA A 84 -3.73 0.17 -21.06
N PHE A 85 -4.81 -0.44 -21.55
CA PHE A 85 -5.14 -0.56 -22.97
C PHE A 85 -6.03 0.57 -23.48
N GLN A 86 -6.84 1.15 -22.60
CA GLN A 86 -7.78 2.23 -22.93
C GLN A 86 -7.71 3.31 -21.85
N PRO A 87 -6.85 4.34 -21.99
CA PRO A 87 -6.60 5.33 -20.94
C PRO A 87 -7.83 6.10 -20.47
N GLN A 88 -8.86 6.22 -21.33
CA GLN A 88 -10.12 6.89 -21.00
C GLN A 88 -11.08 6.00 -20.20
N LEU A 89 -10.81 4.70 -20.12
CA LEU A 89 -11.64 3.72 -19.42
C LEU A 89 -11.14 3.56 -17.99
N ILE A 90 -12.00 3.89 -17.03
CA ILE A 90 -11.79 3.58 -15.62
C ILE A 90 -12.28 2.14 -15.38
N MET A 91 -11.40 1.28 -14.87
CA MET A 91 -11.76 -0.10 -14.51
C MET A 91 -12.72 -0.12 -13.30
N PRO A 92 -13.50 -1.19 -13.08
CA PRO A 92 -14.27 -1.36 -11.85
C PRO A 92 -13.36 -1.35 -10.62
N SER A 93 -13.85 -0.76 -9.53
CA SER A 93 -13.16 -0.81 -8.22
C SER A 93 -13.07 -2.26 -7.72
N ARG A 94 -11.91 -2.64 -7.18
CA ARG A 94 -11.63 -3.96 -6.61
C ARG A 94 -11.15 -3.84 -5.17
N VAL A 95 -11.46 -4.85 -4.36
CA VAL A 95 -11.02 -4.90 -2.97
C VAL A 95 -9.73 -5.71 -2.89
N VAL A 96 -8.66 -5.03 -2.49
CA VAL A 96 -7.41 -5.68 -2.12
C VAL A 96 -7.43 -5.88 -0.61
N GLN A 97 -7.16 -7.11 -0.17
CA GLN A 97 -7.15 -7.46 1.23
C GLN A 97 -5.94 -8.35 1.53
N ALA A 98 -5.26 -8.05 2.63
CA ALA A 98 -4.16 -8.82 3.19
C ALA A 98 -4.66 -9.69 4.34
N TYR A 99 -4.31 -10.97 4.27
CA TYR A 99 -4.59 -11.99 5.27
C TYR A 99 -3.28 -12.37 5.97
N PRO A 100 -3.27 -12.44 7.31
CA PRO A 100 -2.11 -12.92 8.04
C PRO A 100 -1.86 -14.41 7.76
N PRO A 101 -0.67 -14.91 8.06
CA PRO A 101 -0.35 -16.34 8.05
C PRO A 101 -1.37 -17.18 8.82
N GLY A 102 -1.68 -18.36 8.30
CA GLY A 102 -2.59 -19.33 8.91
C GLY A 102 -2.46 -20.71 8.29
N ASP A 103 -3.25 -21.67 8.77
CA ASP A 103 -3.10 -23.09 8.41
C ASP A 103 -3.20 -23.36 6.90
N SER A 104 -4.08 -22.65 6.21
CA SER A 104 -4.24 -22.76 4.75
C SER A 104 -3.24 -21.93 3.95
N PHE A 105 -2.62 -20.92 4.57
CA PHE A 105 -1.67 -20.00 3.93
C PHE A 105 -0.52 -19.67 4.91
N PRO A 106 0.53 -20.51 4.98
CA PRO A 106 1.58 -20.39 6.01
C PRO A 106 2.39 -19.10 5.97
N LEU A 107 2.37 -18.37 4.84
CA LEU A 107 3.05 -17.08 4.66
C LEU A 107 2.07 -15.90 4.56
N GLY A 108 0.81 -16.13 4.90
CA GLY A 108 -0.28 -15.20 4.63
C GLY A 108 -0.70 -15.23 3.17
N ASN A 109 -1.67 -14.39 2.83
CA ASN A 109 -2.17 -14.27 1.46
C ASN A 109 -2.64 -12.85 1.20
N CYS A 110 -2.66 -12.42 -0.05
CA CYS A 110 -3.37 -11.24 -0.47
C CYS A 110 -4.21 -11.55 -1.70
N ASN A 111 -5.34 -10.87 -1.86
CA ASN A 111 -6.06 -10.93 -3.12
C ASN A 111 -5.15 -10.29 -4.20
N ASN A 112 -4.59 -11.12 -5.08
CA ASN A 112 -3.71 -10.67 -6.16
C ASN A 112 -4.54 -10.00 -7.25
N ASP A 113 -4.49 -8.68 -7.31
CA ASP A 113 -4.77 -7.91 -8.52
C ASP A 113 -3.43 -7.47 -9.12
N LEU A 114 -3.11 -7.93 -10.32
CA LEU A 114 -1.92 -7.48 -11.07
C LEU A 114 -2.08 -6.00 -11.43
N ILE A 115 -1.27 -5.15 -10.81
CA ILE A 115 -1.20 -3.72 -11.13
C ILE A 115 -0.01 -3.53 -12.09
N ASP A 116 -0.28 -3.09 -13.33
CA ASP A 116 0.77 -2.66 -14.28
C ASP A 116 1.30 -1.29 -13.82
N VAL A 117 2.32 -1.31 -12.96
CA VAL A 117 3.05 -0.10 -12.57
C VAL A 117 4.10 0.15 -13.65
N ARG A 118 3.73 0.86 -14.72
CA ARG A 118 4.74 1.32 -15.69
C ARG A 118 5.66 2.33 -15.01
N GLN A 119 6.76 1.85 -14.43
CA GLN A 119 7.92 2.69 -14.17
C GLN A 119 8.46 3.14 -15.53
N GLN A 120 8.31 4.42 -15.85
CA GLN A 120 9.07 5.03 -16.93
C GLN A 120 10.55 4.94 -16.58
N TRP A 121 11.26 4.03 -17.24
CA TRP A 121 12.71 4.07 -17.31
C TRP A 121 13.11 5.29 -18.15
N PRO A 122 14.05 6.14 -17.70
CA PRO A 122 14.58 7.19 -18.55
C PRO A 122 15.37 6.54 -19.70
N ASN A 123 15.08 7.01 -20.92
CA ASN A 123 15.91 6.76 -22.11
C ASN A 123 17.28 7.42 -21.96
#